data_AF-A0A0D3A5L4-F1
#
_entry.id   AF-A0A0D3A5L4-F1
#
_cell.length_a   1.000
_cell.length_b   1.000
_cell.length_c   1.000
_cell.angle_alpha   90.00
_cell.angle_beta   90.00
_cell.angle_gamma   90.00
#
_symmetry.space_group_name_H-M   'P 1'
#
loop_
_entity.id
_entity.type
_entity.pdbx_description
1 polymer ?
#
loop_
_entity_poly.entity_id
_entity_poly.type
_entity_poly.pdbx_seq_one_letter_code
_entity_poly.pdbx_strand_id
1 'polypeptide(L)'
;MLSWEAKEAYTDEVVGYVQGLDGDVDIAFLKRCGWEVPREVSVPYKIFTHFLKKGVEFKLTADHMAVLAQNIHKSTAFNLSNMLGDMTLEDDIFVQKSHEKIEARLRRYSDRFL
;
A
#
# COMPACT_ATOMS: atom_id res chain seq x y z
N MET A 1 -9.27 -7.09 17.32
CA MET A 1 -9.94 -5.78 17.24
C MET A 1 -8.85 -4.74 17.36
N LEU A 2 -8.73 -3.81 16.40
CA LEU A 2 -7.72 -2.75 16.49
C LEU A 2 -8.09 -1.78 17.63
N SER A 3 -7.09 -1.13 18.22
CA SER A 3 -7.32 -0.15 19.30
C SER A 3 -8.15 1.03 18.78
N TRP A 4 -8.78 1.78 19.70
CA TRP A 4 -9.55 2.97 19.35
C TRP A 4 -8.70 4.02 18.62
N GLU A 5 -7.40 4.08 18.93
CA GLU A 5 -6.41 4.97 18.28
C GLU A 5 -6.25 4.67 16.79
N ALA A 6 -6.48 3.43 16.34
CA ALA A 6 -6.37 3.08 14.91
C ALA A 6 -7.41 3.79 14.02
N LYS A 7 -8.45 4.37 14.64
CA LYS A 7 -9.50 5.14 13.95
C LYS A 7 -9.20 6.63 13.89
N GLU A 8 -8.15 7.10 14.56
CA GLU A 8 -7.74 8.49 14.52
C GLU A 8 -6.96 8.79 13.23
N ALA A 9 -6.97 10.05 12.83
CA ALA A 9 -6.13 10.52 11.74
C ALA A 9 -4.65 10.42 12.13
N TYR A 10 -3.80 10.09 11.16
CA TYR A 10 -2.36 10.14 11.36
C TYR A 10 -1.89 11.58 11.62
N THR A 11 -0.88 11.71 12.49
CA THR A 11 -0.21 12.99 12.72
C THR A 11 0.58 13.43 11.48
N ASP A 12 0.85 14.72 11.37
CA ASP A 12 1.66 15.26 10.25
C ASP A 12 3.06 14.63 10.20
N GLU A 13 3.62 14.26 11.35
CA GLU A 13 4.90 13.53 11.43
C GLU A 13 4.80 12.16 10.75
N VAL A 14 3.77 11.37 11.08
CA VAL A 14 3.55 10.05 10.47
C VAL A 14 3.25 10.20 8.98
N VAL A 15 2.48 11.22 8.59
CA VAL A 15 2.21 11.55 7.18
C VAL A 15 3.52 11.83 6.46
N GLY A 16 4.37 12.70 7.01
CA GLY A 16 5.66 13.05 6.43
C GLY A 16 6.59 11.84 6.29
N TYR A 17 6.68 11.01 7.35
CA TYR A 17 7.46 9.78 7.33
C TYR A 17 7.00 8.83 6.23
N VAL A 18 5.69 8.51 6.18
CA VAL A 18 5.14 7.58 5.18
C VAL A 18 5.33 8.10 3.76
N GLN A 19 5.12 9.40 3.52
CA GLN A 19 5.32 9.99 2.20
C GLN A 19 6.77 9.95 1.74
N GLY A 20 7.72 9.97 2.67
CA GLY A 20 9.15 9.85 2.40
C GLY A 20 9.64 8.44 2.07
N LEU A 21 8.83 7.40 2.27
CA LEU A 21 9.21 6.02 1.93
C LEU A 21 9.43 5.85 0.42
N ASP A 22 10.49 5.14 0.05
CA ASP A 22 10.83 4.82 -1.34
C ASP A 22 11.31 3.37 -1.44
N GLY A 23 10.41 2.50 -1.90
CA GLY A 23 10.68 1.08 -1.96
C GLY A 23 11.83 0.69 -2.89
N ASP A 24 12.04 1.46 -3.97
CA ASP A 24 13.11 1.19 -4.92
C ASP A 24 14.47 1.59 -4.36
N VAL A 25 14.54 2.74 -3.67
CA VAL A 25 15.75 3.19 -2.98
C VAL A 25 16.14 2.23 -1.86
N ASP A 26 15.17 1.76 -1.06
CA ASP A 26 15.39 0.81 0.03
C ASP A 26 15.91 -0.53 -0.49
N ILE A 27 15.27 -1.10 -1.53
CA ILE A 27 15.71 -2.36 -2.14
C ILE A 27 17.10 -2.21 -2.76
N ALA A 28 17.37 -1.10 -3.45
CA ALA A 28 18.69 -0.83 -4.02
C ALA A 28 19.77 -0.71 -2.94
N PHE A 29 19.44 -0.10 -1.80
CA PHE A 29 20.34 -0.04 -0.64
C PHE A 29 20.67 -1.44 -0.10
N LEU A 30 19.66 -2.28 0.13
CA LEU A 30 19.87 -3.65 0.60
C LEU A 30 20.76 -4.45 -0.34
N LYS A 31 20.53 -4.36 -1.65
CA LYS A 31 21.38 -5.01 -2.66
C LYS A 31 22.83 -4.50 -2.61
N ARG A 32 23.05 -3.20 -2.43
CA ARG A 32 24.40 -2.64 -2.25
C ARG A 32 25.09 -3.14 -0.98
N CYS A 33 24.34 -3.48 0.06
CA CYS A 33 24.85 -4.12 1.27
C CYS A 33 25.10 -5.62 1.11
N GLY A 34 24.92 -6.19 -0.09
CA GLY A 34 25.14 -7.61 -0.36
C GLY A 34 23.95 -8.51 -0.03
N TRP A 35 22.77 -7.95 0.23
CA TRP A 35 21.56 -8.74 0.46
C TRP A 35 20.93 -9.15 -0.87
N GLU A 36 20.60 -10.43 -0.98
CA GLU A 36 19.68 -10.93 -2.00
C GLU A 36 18.26 -10.51 -1.64
N VAL A 37 17.60 -9.77 -2.53
CA VAL A 37 16.21 -9.34 -2.35
C VAL A 37 15.37 -9.97 -3.46
N PRO A 38 14.81 -11.16 -3.21
CA PRO A 38 14.11 -11.92 -4.24
C PRO A 38 12.77 -11.25 -4.58
N ARG A 39 12.20 -11.64 -5.71
CA ARG A 39 10.97 -11.06 -6.25
C ARG A 39 9.81 -11.16 -5.27
N GLU A 40 9.68 -12.32 -4.62
CA GLU A 40 8.61 -12.66 -3.70
C GLU A 40 8.60 -11.73 -2.46
N VAL A 41 9.70 -11.02 -2.23
CA VAL A 41 9.84 -9.99 -1.19
C VAL A 41 9.75 -8.58 -1.78
N SER A 42 10.50 -8.31 -2.85
CA SER A 42 10.59 -6.96 -3.43
C SER A 42 9.27 -6.47 -4.03
N VAL A 43 8.51 -7.34 -4.71
CA VAL A 43 7.23 -6.94 -5.32
C VAL A 43 6.18 -6.59 -4.26
N PRO A 44 5.88 -7.45 -3.25
CA PRO A 44 4.99 -7.06 -2.16
C PRO A 44 5.47 -5.82 -1.42
N TYR A 45 6.78 -5.67 -1.17
CA TYR A 45 7.32 -4.49 -0.50
C TYR A 45 6.97 -3.20 -1.26
N LYS A 46 7.24 -3.13 -2.57
CA LYS A 46 6.87 -1.97 -3.40
C LYS A 46 5.36 -1.71 -3.41
N ILE A 47 4.54 -2.76 -3.43
CA ILE A 47 3.07 -2.67 -3.41
C ILE A 47 2.60 -2.08 -2.08
N PHE A 48 3.05 -2.61 -0.94
CA PHE A 48 2.64 -2.15 0.38
C PHE A 48 3.14 -0.73 0.67
N THR A 49 4.37 -0.39 0.25
CA THR A 49 4.88 0.98 0.37
C THR A 49 3.99 1.96 -0.40
N HIS A 50 3.63 1.66 -1.64
CA HIS A 50 2.72 2.52 -2.41
C HIS A 50 1.32 2.59 -1.82
N PHE A 51 0.77 1.45 -1.37
CA PHE A 51 -0.51 1.38 -0.67
C PHE A 51 -0.53 2.27 0.57
N LEU A 52 0.51 2.22 1.41
CA LEU A 52 0.65 3.07 2.60
C LEU A 52 0.68 4.55 2.22
N LYS A 53 1.51 4.92 1.25
CA LYS A 53 1.62 6.31 0.77
C LYS A 53 0.28 6.85 0.31
N LYS A 54 -0.44 6.11 -0.53
CA LYS A 54 -1.74 6.54 -1.05
C LYS A 54 -2.85 6.51 -0.01
N GLY A 55 -2.84 5.53 0.90
CA GLY A 55 -3.78 5.49 2.00
C GLY A 55 -3.69 6.74 2.87
N VAL A 56 -2.48 7.13 3.27
CA VAL A 56 -2.25 8.32 4.08
C VAL A 56 -2.52 9.61 3.30
N GLU A 57 -2.13 9.67 2.02
CA GLU A 57 -2.45 10.79 1.11
C GLU A 57 -3.97 11.04 1.06
N PHE A 58 -4.76 9.97 0.98
CA PHE A 58 -6.22 10.01 0.94
C PHE A 58 -6.88 9.92 2.32
N LYS A 59 -6.13 10.23 3.40
CA LYS A 59 -6.67 10.36 4.76
C LYS A 59 -7.30 9.08 5.34
N LEU A 60 -6.95 7.90 4.82
CA LEU A 60 -7.33 6.64 5.45
C LEU A 60 -6.60 6.50 6.78
N THR A 61 -7.31 6.00 7.79
CA THR A 61 -6.79 5.69 9.12
C THR A 61 -6.19 4.28 9.14
N ALA A 62 -5.50 3.92 10.22
CA ALA A 62 -4.94 2.57 10.36
C ALA A 62 -6.04 1.49 10.31
N ASP A 63 -7.22 1.76 10.84
CA ASP A 63 -8.38 0.86 10.82
C ASP A 63 -8.87 0.60 9.38
N HIS A 64 -9.05 1.67 8.59
CA HIS A 64 -9.40 1.54 7.16
C HIS A 64 -8.35 0.72 6.42
N MET A 65 -7.07 1.08 6.56
CA MET A 65 -5.96 0.42 5.88
C MET A 65 -5.88 -1.08 6.22
N ALA A 66 -6.05 -1.43 7.49
CA ALA A 66 -6.01 -2.80 7.94
C ALA A 66 -7.18 -3.64 7.38
N VAL A 67 -8.39 -3.07 7.28
CA VAL A 67 -9.55 -3.75 6.69
C VAL A 67 -9.31 -4.07 5.20
N LEU A 68 -8.74 -3.12 4.45
CA LEU A 68 -8.45 -3.31 3.02
C LEU A 68 -7.31 -4.32 2.79
N ALA A 69 -6.24 -4.25 3.57
CA ALA A 69 -5.07 -5.12 3.45
C ALA A 69 -5.35 -6.56 3.88
N GLN A 70 -6.21 -6.76 4.90
CA GLN A 70 -6.66 -8.10 5.32
C GLN A 70 -7.71 -8.70 4.38
N ASN A 71 -8.15 -7.96 3.36
CA ASN A 71 -9.15 -8.42 2.39
C ASN A 71 -10.51 -8.76 3.03
N ILE A 72 -10.90 -8.04 4.07
CA ILE A 72 -12.15 -8.28 4.82
C ILE A 72 -13.21 -7.20 4.58
N HIS A 73 -13.00 -6.31 3.60
CA HIS A 73 -13.99 -5.30 3.26
C HIS A 73 -15.22 -5.94 2.59
N LYS A 74 -16.43 -5.51 2.98
CA LYS A 74 -17.69 -6.08 2.48
C LYS A 74 -17.82 -5.98 0.95
N SER A 75 -17.40 -4.84 0.40
CA SER A 75 -17.22 -4.73 -1.05
C SER A 75 -15.81 -5.18 -1.39
N THR A 76 -15.71 -6.39 -1.91
CA THR A 76 -14.46 -7.07 -2.25
C THR A 76 -13.63 -6.29 -3.27
N ALA A 77 -14.21 -5.35 -4.01
CA ALA A 77 -13.51 -4.46 -4.92
C ALA A 77 -12.51 -3.50 -4.21
N PHE A 78 -12.60 -3.38 -2.88
CA PHE A 78 -11.64 -2.63 -2.06
C PHE A 78 -10.66 -3.52 -1.29
N ASN A 79 -10.75 -4.84 -1.44
CA ASN A 79 -9.74 -5.74 -0.89
C ASN A 79 -8.46 -5.58 -1.71
N LEU A 80 -7.32 -5.40 -1.04
CA LEU A 80 -6.04 -5.15 -1.71
C LEU A 80 -5.71 -6.24 -2.73
N SER A 81 -5.93 -7.51 -2.41
CA SER A 81 -5.71 -8.64 -3.34
C SER A 81 -6.44 -8.46 -4.67
N ASN A 82 -7.66 -7.91 -4.62
CA ASN A 82 -8.51 -7.71 -5.80
C ASN A 82 -8.16 -6.44 -6.57
N MET A 83 -7.39 -5.52 -5.96
CA MET A 83 -6.83 -4.36 -6.66
C MET A 83 -5.66 -4.77 -7.57
N LEU A 84 -4.88 -5.78 -7.18
CA LEU A 84 -3.65 -6.16 -7.89
C LEU A 84 -3.95 -6.86 -9.24
N GLY A 85 -5.02 -7.65 -9.31
CA GLY A 85 -5.31 -8.48 -10.49
C GLY A 85 -4.30 -9.63 -10.64
N ASP A 86 -4.31 -10.31 -11.79
CA ASP A 86 -3.45 -11.48 -12.02
C ASP A 86 -1.97 -11.14 -12.20
N MET A 87 -1.10 -11.91 -11.56
CA MET A 87 0.36 -11.68 -11.42
C MET A 87 1.21 -12.17 -12.60
N THR A 88 0.64 -12.32 -13.80
CA THR A 88 1.31 -12.95 -14.96
C THR A 88 2.21 -12.02 -15.77
N LEU A 89 2.41 -10.78 -15.33
CA LEU A 89 3.22 -9.76 -16.02
C LEU A 89 4.64 -9.69 -15.46
N GLU A 90 5.56 -9.16 -16.27
CA GLU A 90 6.90 -8.74 -15.82
C GLU A 90 6.80 -7.79 -14.63
N ASP A 91 7.79 -7.83 -13.74
CA ASP A 91 7.76 -7.24 -12.40
C ASP A 91 7.45 -5.76 -12.42
N ASP A 92 8.16 -5.00 -13.25
CA ASP A 92 8.01 -3.56 -13.30
C ASP A 92 6.65 -3.15 -13.88
N ILE A 93 6.17 -3.88 -14.90
CA ILE A 93 4.84 -3.65 -15.49
C ILE A 93 3.75 -3.99 -14.48
N PHE A 94 3.90 -5.11 -13.76
CA PHE A 94 2.97 -5.53 -12.73
C PHE A 94 2.89 -4.51 -11.57
N VAL A 95 4.03 -4.07 -11.07
CA VAL A 95 4.12 -3.10 -9.97
C VAL A 95 3.49 -1.77 -10.39
N GLN A 96 3.83 -1.25 -11.56
CA GLN A 96 3.27 0.01 -12.06
C GLN A 96 1.74 -0.06 -12.22
N LYS A 97 1.22 -1.10 -12.85
CA LYS A 97 -0.24 -1.29 -12.98
C LYS A 97 -0.92 -1.48 -11.62
N SER A 98 -0.25 -2.14 -10.68
CA SER A 98 -0.76 -2.31 -9.32
C SER A 98 -0.87 -0.97 -8.61
N HIS A 99 0.15 -0.11 -8.72
CA HIS A 99 0.14 1.25 -8.17
C HIS A 99 -1.04 2.07 -8.70
N GLU A 100 -1.24 2.10 -10.02
CA GLU A 100 -2.35 2.82 -10.66
C GLU A 100 -3.73 2.34 -10.16
N LYS A 101 -3.91 1.01 -10.08
CA LYS A 101 -5.17 0.42 -9.60
C LYS A 101 -5.39 0.68 -8.12
N ILE A 102 -4.35 0.58 -7.30
CA ILE A 102 -4.41 0.90 -5.86
C ILE A 102 -4.82 2.36 -5.69
N GLU A 103 -4.15 3.29 -6.37
CA GLU A 103 -4.47 4.71 -6.26
C GLU A 103 -5.93 4.98 -6.65
N ALA A 104 -6.38 4.49 -7.81
CA ALA A 104 -7.75 4.68 -8.27
C ALA A 104 -8.78 4.12 -7.28
N ARG A 105 -8.48 2.97 -6.66
CA ARG A 105 -9.38 2.31 -5.70
C ARG A 105 -9.40 3.00 -4.34
N LEU A 106 -8.25 3.43 -3.84
CA LEU A 106 -8.17 4.15 -2.57
C LEU A 106 -8.78 5.54 -2.66
N ARG A 107 -8.61 6.25 -3.77
CA ARG A 107 -9.29 7.53 -4.01
C ARG A 107 -10.81 7.35 -3.97
N ARG A 108 -11.33 6.37 -4.72
CA ARG A 108 -12.76 6.03 -4.70
C ARG A 108 -13.26 5.57 -3.32
N TYR A 109 -12.40 4.90 -2.55
CA TYR A 109 -12.73 4.50 -1.18
C TYR A 109 -12.89 5.75 -0.30
N SER A 110 -11.90 6.65 -0.33
CA SER A 110 -11.93 7.93 0.39
C SER A 110 -13.19 8.72 0.05
N ASP A 111 -13.47 8.96 -1.24
CA ASP A 111 -14.63 9.75 -1.69
C ASP A 111 -15.99 9.17 -1.25
N ARG A 112 -16.04 7.88 -0.88
CA ARG A 112 -17.28 7.16 -0.55
C ARG A 112 -17.47 6.94 0.94
N PHE A 113 -16.39 6.77 1.69
CA PHE A 113 -16.45 6.29 3.08
C PHE A 113 -15.84 7.27 4.10
N LEU A 114 -15.14 8.31 3.63
CA LEU A 114 -14.62 9.41 4.44
C LEU A 114 -15.38 10.70 4.12
#